data_AF-A0A1G0R5Q8-F1
#
_entry.id   AF-A0A1G0R5Q8-F1
#
_cell.length_a   1.000
_cell.length_b   1.000
_cell.length_c   1.000
_cell.angle_alpha   90.00
_cell.angle_beta   90.00
_cell.angle_gamma   90.00
#
_symmetry.space_group_name_H-M   'P 1'
#
loop_
_entity.id
_entity.type
_entity.pdbx_description
1 polymer ?
#
loop_
_entity_poly.entity_id
_entity_poly.type
_entity_poly.pdbx_seq_one_letter_code
_entity_poly.pdbx_strand_id
1 'polypeptide(L)' 'MRRTKRLPEFINIYPIGIGRTRIKISHISEIGNIGDNCYKLVMVSGSTYMLTQRHVNKILRLMV' A
#
# COMPACT_ATOMS: atom_id res chain seq x y z
N MET A 1 27.25 12.12 9.84
CA MET A 1 26.43 10.90 10.00
C MET A 1 25.18 10.99 9.15
N ARG A 2 25.12 10.29 8.00
CA ARG A 2 23.87 10.17 7.22
C ARG A 2 22.99 9.13 7.91
N ARG A 3 21.93 9.56 8.61
CA ARG A 3 20.83 8.67 9.00
C ARG A 3 20.21 8.17 7.70
N THR A 4 20.58 6.96 7.26
CA THR A 4 19.79 6.22 6.28
C THR A 4 18.43 6.00 6.94
N LYS A 5 17.44 6.80 6.55
CA LYS A 5 16.04 6.59 6.95
C LYS A 5 15.65 5.22 6.39
N ARG A 6 15.76 4.18 7.22
CA ARG A 6 15.25 2.85 6.86
C ARG A 6 13.78 3.01 6.56
N LEU A 7 13.37 2.62 5.35
CA LEU A 7 11.98 2.59 4.98
C LEU A 7 11.23 1.65 5.94
N PRO A 8 10.04 2.04 6.40
CA PRO A 8 9.24 1.18 7.27
C PRO A 8 8.86 -0.10 6.53
N GLU A 9 9.16 -1.26 7.13
CA GLU A 9 8.83 -2.56 6.55
C GLU A 9 7.31 -2.79 6.44
N PHE A 10 6.55 -2.14 7.32
CA PHE A 10 5.09 -2.24 7.39
C PHE A 10 4.43 -0.87 7.27
N ILE A 11 3.27 -0.84 6.61
CA ILE A 11 2.40 0.33 6.48
C ILE A 11 0.98 -0.02 6.93
N ASN A 12 0.35 0.90 7.65
CA ASN A 12 -1.08 0.86 7.89
C ASN A 12 -1.81 1.49 6.70
N ILE A 13 -2.69 0.71 6.09
CA ILE A 13 -3.63 1.12 5.05
C ILE A 13 -5.06 1.02 5.60
N TYR A 14 -5.99 1.69 4.93
CA TYR A 14 -7.41 1.63 5.26
C TYR A 14 -8.18 1.25 4.00
N PRO A 15 -8.29 -0.05 3.68
CA PRO A 15 -9.07 -0.49 2.54
C PRO A 15 -10.54 -0.16 2.71
N ILE A 16 -11.19 0.12 1.58
CA ILE A 16 -12.62 0.44 1.52
C ILE A 16 -13.40 -0.75 2.08
N GLY A 17 -14.21 -0.51 3.13
CA GLY A 17 -15.08 -1.52 3.75
C GLY A 17 -14.41 -2.52 4.71
N ILE A 18 -13.08 -2.50 4.88
CA ILE A 18 -12.37 -3.49 5.73
C ILE A 18 -11.83 -2.86 7.03
N GLY A 19 -11.62 -1.53 7.05
CA GLY A 19 -11.07 -0.83 8.20
C GLY A 19 -9.54 -0.78 8.18
N ARG A 20 -8.88 -0.70 9.35
CA ARG A 20 -7.42 -0.57 9.42
C ARG A 20 -6.74 -1.91 9.13
N THR A 21 -5.87 -1.96 8.14
CA THR A 21 -5.06 -3.15 7.81
C THR A 21 -3.59 -2.80 7.83
N ARG A 22 -2.77 -3.61 8.48
CA ARG A 22 -1.31 -3.47 8.48
C ARG A 22 -0.73 -4.45 7.46
N ILE A 23 -0.03 -3.93 6.47
CA ILE A 23 0.58 -4.74 5.40
C ILE A 23 2.10 -4.55 5.37
N LYS A 24 2.80 -5.57 4.87
CA LYS A 24 4.25 -5.53 4.62
C LYS A 24 4.48 -5.04 3.19
N ILE A 25 5.32 -4.01 3.02
CA ILE A 25 5.51 -3.36 1.71
C ILE A 25 6.13 -4.33 0.70
N SER A 26 7.07 -5.17 1.14
CA SER A 26 7.69 -6.18 0.28
C SER A 26 6.74 -7.31 -0.16
N HIS A 27 5.53 -7.38 0.39
CA HIS A 27 4.50 -8.35 -0.01
C HIS A 27 3.47 -7.73 -0.96
N ILE A 28 3.67 -6.49 -1.41
CA ILE A 28 2.84 -5.88 -2.44
C ILE A 28 3.31 -6.43 -3.79
N SER A 29 2.42 -7.11 -4.49
CA SER A 29 2.67 -7.64 -5.84
C SER A 29 2.37 -6.59 -6.89
N GLU A 30 1.19 -5.96 -6.82
CA GLU A 30 0.71 -5.04 -7.84
C GLU A 30 -0.19 -3.95 -7.24
N ILE A 31 -0.17 -2.77 -7.85
CA ILE A 31 -1.12 -1.69 -7.60
C ILE A 31 -1.72 -1.25 -8.94
N GLY A 32 -2.99 -1.58 -9.18
CA GLY A 32 -3.73 -1.21 -10.39
C GLY A 32 -4.73 -0.09 -10.12
N ASN A 33 -4.82 0.91 -11.00
CA ASN A 33 -5.90 1.89 -10.98
C ASN A 33 -7.16 1.26 -11.60
N ILE A 34 -8.30 1.36 -10.92
CA ILE A 34 -9.59 0.78 -11.38
C ILE A 34 -10.65 1.85 -11.68
N GLY A 35 -10.31 3.13 -11.66
CA GLY A 35 -11.23 4.25 -11.88
C GLY A 35 -11.64 4.97 -10.58
N ASP A 36 -12.26 6.15 -10.70
CA ASP A 36 -12.84 6.93 -9.59
C ASP A 36 -11.94 7.09 -8.34
N ASN A 37 -10.65 7.37 -8.56
CA ASN A 37 -9.64 7.48 -7.49
C ASN A 37 -9.51 6.23 -6.60
N CYS A 38 -9.97 5.09 -7.09
CA CYS A 38 -9.90 3.78 -6.47
C CYS A 38 -8.83 2.92 -7.15
N TYR A 39 -8.14 2.15 -6.32
CA TYR A 39 -7.01 1.32 -6.72
C TYR A 39 -7.15 -0.06 -6.12
N LYS A 40 -6.78 -1.06 -6.91
CA LYS A 40 -6.67 -2.45 -6.49
C LYS A 40 -5.22 -2.73 -6.08
N LEU A 41 -5.01 -3.07 -4.83
CA LEU A 41 -3.75 -3.54 -4.29
C LEU A 41 -3.78 -5.06 -4.21
N VAL A 42 -2.87 -5.74 -4.91
CA VAL A 42 -2.74 -7.20 -4.88
C VAL A 42 -1.50 -7.55 -4.06
N MET A 43 -1.68 -8.38 -3.05
CA MET A 43 -0.59 -8.91 -2.24
C MET A 43 -0.07 -10.23 -2.84
N VAL A 44 1.19 -10.57 -2.55
CA VAL A 44 1.81 -11.85 -2.94
C VAL A 44 1.04 -13.05 -2.37
N SER A 45 0.34 -12.89 -1.24
CA SER A 45 -0.54 -13.91 -0.66
C SER A 45 -1.84 -14.14 -1.45
N GLY A 46 -2.08 -13.39 -2.54
CA GLY A 46 -3.34 -13.37 -3.29
C GLY A 46 -4.42 -12.47 -2.68
N SER A 47 -4.18 -11.90 -1.48
CA SER A 47 -5.12 -10.98 -0.84
C SER A 47 -5.23 -9.69 -1.64
N THR A 48 -6.47 -9.24 -1.89
CA THR A 48 -6.73 -8.02 -2.64
C THR A 48 -7.38 -6.97 -1.75
N TYR A 49 -6.91 -5.73 -1.83
CA TYR A 49 -7.46 -4.60 -1.11
C TYR A 49 -7.85 -3.49 -2.07
N MET A 50 -9.02 -2.88 -1.87
CA MET A 50 -9.40 -1.66 -2.58
C MET A 50 -8.97 -0.46 -1.75
N LEU A 51 -8.18 0.43 -2.34
CA LEU A 51 -7.61 1.60 -1.70
C LEU A 51 -7.95 2.87 -2.45
N THR A 52 -8.04 3.98 -1.73
CA THR A 52 -8.13 5.30 -2.33
C THR A 52 -6.75 5.79 -2.76
N GLN A 53 -6.71 6.70 -3.74
CA GLN A 53 -5.49 7.33 -4.26
C GLN A 53 -4.55 7.85 -3.15
N ARG A 54 -5.11 8.41 -2.08
CA ARG A 54 -4.32 8.92 -0.93
C ARG A 54 -3.45 7.83 -0.29
N HIS A 55 -3.97 6.61 -0.15
CA HIS A 55 -3.23 5.50 0.42
C HIS A 55 -2.18 4.96 -0.55
N VAL A 56 -2.51 4.89 -1.84
CA VAL A 56 -1.56 4.50 -2.88
C VAL A 56 -0.38 5.46 -2.96
N ASN A 57 -0.62 6.77 -2.98
CA ASN A 57 0.46 7.76 -2.97
C ASN A 57 1.38 7.62 -1.76
N LYS A 58 0.83 7.22 -0.61
CA LYS A 58 1.63 6.93 0.59
C LYS A 58 2.48 5.68 0.42
N ILE A 59 1.95 4.63 -0.20
CA ILE A 59 2.70 3.39 -0.48
C ILE A 59 3.81 3.66 -1.50
N LEU A 60 3.50 4.33 -2.61
CA LEU A 60 4.47 4.64 -3.68
C LEU A 60 5.65 5.47 -3.16
N ARG A 61 5.40 6.44 -2.27
CA ARG A 61 6.47 7.22 -1.60
C ARG A 61 7.41 6.39 -0.73
N LEU A 62 7.01 5.18 -0.35
CA LEU A 62 7.83 4.25 0.44
C LEU A 62 8.49 3.17 -0.41
N MET A 63 8.17 3.09 -1.71
CA MET A 63 8.78 2.16 -2.65
C MET A 63 9.88 2.81 -3.51
N VAL A 64 10.06 4.14 -3.41
CA VAL A 64 11.12 4.94 -4.06
C VAL A 64 12.21 5.25 -3.03
#